data_AF-A0A2H0YM22-F1
#
_entry.id   AF-A0A2H0YM22-F1
#
_cell.length_a   1.000
_cell.length_b   1.000
_cell.length_c   1.000
_cell.angle_alpha   90.00
_cell.angle_beta   90.00
_cell.angle_gamma   90.00
#
_symmetry.space_group_name_H-M   'P 1'
#
loop_
_entity.id
_entity.type
_entity.pdbx_description
1 polymer ?
#
loop_
_entity_poly.entity_id
_entity_poly.type
_entity_poly.pdbx_seq_one_letter_code
_entity_poly.pdbx_strand_id
1 'polypeptide(L)'
;MKIIESKNLIYQKSPFIQDGVSIPNSPKKCLLEKIDLLDEKLALYFKNRTLAVITAKNLEGEKELRLIAGKLKDFIGKSYEEILNFDF
;
A
#
# COMPACT_ATOMS: atom_id res chain seq x y z
N MET A 1 7.10 -8.39 -9.98
CA MET A 1 7.63 -7.04 -9.72
C MET A 1 7.30 -6.61 -8.29
N LYS A 2 8.25 -6.03 -7.55
CA LYS A 2 7.99 -5.44 -6.22
C LYS A 2 7.54 -3.98 -6.29
N ILE A 3 6.70 -3.56 -5.35
CA ILE A 3 6.25 -2.14 -5.24
C ILE A 3 7.46 -1.22 -5.03
N ILE A 4 8.41 -1.63 -4.19
CA ILE A 4 9.61 -0.84 -3.86
C ILE A 4 10.55 -0.61 -5.05
N GLU A 5 10.49 -1.50 -6.05
CA GLU A 5 11.32 -1.47 -7.25
C GLU A 5 10.60 -0.84 -8.45
N SER A 6 9.28 -0.59 -8.35
CA SER A 6 8.54 0.00 -9.45
C SER A 6 8.94 1.45 -9.68
N LYS A 7 9.33 1.74 -10.92
CA LYS A 7 9.57 3.09 -11.42
C LYS A 7 8.26 3.86 -11.69
N ASN A 8 7.15 3.16 -11.87
CA ASN A 8 5.84 3.71 -12.21
C ASN A 8 4.96 4.00 -10.99
N LEU A 9 5.36 3.56 -9.79
CA LEU A 9 4.62 3.76 -8.54
C LEU A 9 5.36 4.69 -7.58
N ILE A 10 4.57 5.38 -6.74
CA ILE A 10 5.03 6.10 -5.56
C ILE A 10 4.39 5.40 -4.37
N TYR A 11 5.18 5.02 -3.38
CA TYR A 11 4.68 4.44 -2.14
C TYR A 11 5.17 5.26 -0.94
N GLN A 12 4.40 5.21 0.14
CA GLN A 12 4.82 5.80 1.41
C GLN A 12 5.74 4.84 2.16
N LYS A 13 6.88 5.32 2.66
CA LYS A 13 7.83 4.47 3.40
C LYS A 13 7.29 3.94 4.72
N SER A 14 6.39 4.70 5.36
CA SER A 14 5.79 4.36 6.63
C SER A 14 4.30 4.66 6.62
N PRO A 15 3.44 3.75 7.14
CA PRO A 15 2.05 4.04 7.39
C PRO A 15 1.91 5.14 8.44
N PHE A 16 0.84 5.92 8.40
CA PHE A 16 0.58 7.02 9.32
C PHE A 16 -0.83 6.93 9.91
N ILE A 17 -1.04 7.53 11.09
CA ILE A 17 -2.35 7.58 11.74
C ILE A 17 -3.19 8.67 11.09
N GLN A 18 -4.47 8.39 10.82
CA GLN A 18 -5.37 9.33 10.11
C GLN A 18 -5.93 10.46 11.01
N ASP A 19 -5.69 10.42 12.33
CA ASP A 19 -6.21 11.34 13.37
C ASP A 19 -5.53 12.73 13.42
N GLY A 20 -5.18 13.31 12.26
CA GLY A 20 -4.62 14.67 12.17
C GLY A 20 -3.18 14.83 12.68
N VAL A 21 -2.61 13.81 13.32
CA VAL A 21 -1.20 13.74 13.68
C VAL A 21 -0.56 12.62 12.85
N SER A 22 0.21 13.00 11.84
CA SER A 22 0.97 12.07 10.99
C SER A 22 2.13 11.43 11.77
N ILE A 23 1.82 10.58 12.73
CA ILE A 23 2.82 9.79 13.46
C ILE A 23 3.15 8.58 12.58
N PRO A 24 4.38 8.50 12.04
CA PRO A 24 4.78 7.33 11.26
C PRO A 24 4.82 6.11 12.16
N ASN A 25 4.27 4.99 11.68
CA ASN A 25 4.30 3.71 12.37
C ASN A 25 5.23 2.74 11.63
N SER A 26 5.70 1.73 12.35
CA SER A 26 6.60 0.72 11.78
C SER A 26 5.86 -0.14 10.74
N PRO A 27 6.36 -0.24 9.49
CA PRO A 27 5.78 -1.11 8.47
C PRO A 27 5.57 -2.56 8.91
N LYS A 28 6.46 -3.09 9.76
CA LYS A 28 6.39 -4.45 10.31
C LYS A 28 5.20 -4.68 11.25
N LYS A 29 4.70 -3.62 11.89
CA LYS A 29 3.61 -3.68 12.88
C LYS A 29 2.23 -3.35 12.28
N CYS A 30 2.17 -3.01 10.99
CA CYS A 30 0.96 -2.59 10.31
C CYS A 30 0.40 -3.76 9.51
N LEU A 31 -0.57 -4.49 10.07
CA LEU A 31 -1.21 -5.65 9.43
C LEU A 31 -2.42 -5.22 8.61
N LEU A 32 -2.45 -5.62 7.35
CA LEU A 32 -3.48 -5.21 6.39
C LEU A 32 -4.85 -5.68 6.84
N GLU A 33 -5.82 -4.77 6.81
CA GLU A 33 -7.22 -5.03 7.16
C GLU A 33 -8.14 -4.82 5.97
N LYS A 34 -7.91 -3.76 5.20
CA LYS A 34 -8.74 -3.40 4.06
C LYS A 34 -7.89 -2.71 2.99
N ILE A 35 -8.29 -2.89 1.74
CA ILE A 35 -7.76 -2.17 0.60
C ILE A 35 -8.90 -1.43 -0.12
N ASP A 36 -8.62 -0.21 -0.57
CA ASP A 36 -9.50 0.53 -1.47
C ASP A 36 -8.68 1.04 -2.66
N LEU A 37 -9.19 0.79 -3.87
CA LEU A 37 -8.60 1.30 -5.12
C LEU A 37 -9.46 2.47 -5.60
N LEU A 38 -8.83 3.64 -5.76
CA LEU A 38 -9.43 4.90 -6.17
C LEU A 38 -8.62 5.45 -7.35
N ASP A 39 -9.04 5.12 -8.57
CA ASP A 39 -8.39 5.49 -9.82
C ASP A 39 -6.86 5.25 -9.81
N GLU A 40 -6.09 6.31 -9.61
CA GLU A 40 -4.63 6.34 -9.59
C GLU A 40 -4.01 6.02 -8.20
N LYS A 41 -4.82 5.72 -7.18
CA LYS A 41 -4.41 5.51 -5.79
C LYS A 41 -4.92 4.20 -5.23
N LEU A 42 -4.06 3.51 -4.52
CA LEU A 42 -4.37 2.34 -3.73
C LEU A 42 -4.14 2.67 -2.25
N ALA A 43 -5.23 2.72 -1.50
CA ALA A 43 -5.23 2.93 -0.06
C ALA A 43 -5.19 1.59 0.66
N LEU A 44 -4.25 1.44 1.59
CA LEU A 44 -4.05 0.28 2.44
C LEU A 44 -4.36 0.67 3.89
N TYR A 45 -5.43 0.11 4.44
CA TYR A 45 -5.86 0.33 5.81
C TYR A 45 -5.38 -0.82 6.69
N PHE A 46 -4.81 -0.49 7.84
CA PHE A 46 -4.22 -1.45 8.76
C PHE A 46 -4.97 -1.48 10.10
N LYS A 47 -4.95 -2.64 10.78
CA LYS A 47 -5.67 -2.89 12.05
C LYS A 47 -5.34 -1.91 13.18
N ASN A 48 -4.16 -1.28 13.13
CA ASN A 48 -3.72 -0.29 14.12
C ASN A 48 -4.19 1.14 13.79
N ARG A 49 -5.23 1.30 12.95
CA ARG A 49 -5.76 2.58 12.49
C ARG A 49 -4.76 3.43 11.70
N THR A 50 -3.75 2.78 11.12
CA THR A 50 -2.84 3.45 10.20
C THR A 50 -3.25 3.21 8.76
N LEU A 51 -2.79 4.10 7.89
CA LEU A 51 -3.02 4.11 6.46
C LEU A 51 -1.69 4.21 5.73
N ALA A 52 -1.56 3.52 4.60
CA ALA A 52 -0.54 3.80 3.59
C ALA A 52 -1.20 3.97 2.23
N VAL A 53 -0.66 4.86 1.41
CA VAL A 53 -1.13 5.10 0.04
C VAL A 53 -0.01 4.80 -0.95
N ILE A 54 -0.38 4.08 -2.00
CA ILE A 54 0.45 3.84 -3.19
C ILE A 54 -0.24 4.54 -4.37
N THR A 55 0.50 5.34 -5.12
CA THR A 55 -0.03 6.17 -6.22
C THR A 55 0.69 5.84 -7.53
N ALA A 56 -0.04 5.78 -8.63
CA ALA A 56 0.53 5.67 -9.97
C ALA A 56 1.12 7.00 -10.43
N LYS A 57 2.28 6.96 -11.12
CA LYS A 57 2.90 8.14 -11.74
C LYS A 57 2.41 8.40 -13.17
N ASN A 58 1.90 7.38 -13.83
CA ASN A 58 1.52 7.37 -15.24
C ASN A 58 0.50 6.25 -15.52
N LEU A 59 -0.01 6.20 -16.76
CA LEU A 59 -0.99 5.20 -17.20
C LEU A 59 -0.51 3.75 -17.03
N GLU A 60 0.79 3.49 -17.13
CA GLU A 60 1.33 2.14 -16.91
C GLU A 60 1.30 1.77 -15.42
N GLY A 61 1.59 2.74 -14.55
CA GLY A 61 1.43 2.62 -13.11
C GLY A 61 -0.01 2.35 -12.68
N GLU A 62 -1.01 2.89 -13.38
CA GLU A 62 -2.42 2.58 -13.10
C GLU A 62 -2.75 1.12 -13.40
N LYS A 63 -2.21 0.57 -14.49
CA LYS A 63 -2.36 -0.87 -14.81
C LYS A 63 -1.67 -1.73 -13.75
N GLU A 64 -0.46 -1.36 -13.35
CA GLU A 64 0.28 -2.01 -12.27
C GLU A 64 -0.53 -1.99 -10.96
N LEU A 65 -1.08 -0.83 -10.58
CA LEU A 65 -1.91 -0.68 -9.38
C LEU A 65 -3.13 -1.59 -9.40
N ARG A 66 -3.85 -1.69 -10.53
CA ARG A 66 -5.01 -2.58 -10.66
C ARG A 66 -4.63 -4.05 -10.47
N LEU A 67 -3.48 -4.46 -11.01
CA LEU A 67 -2.97 -5.83 -10.89
C LEU A 67 -2.59 -6.14 -9.43
N ILE A 68 -1.86 -5.22 -8.79
CA ILE A 68 -1.48 -5.29 -7.37
C ILE A 68 -2.74 -5.35 -6.48
N ALA A 69 -3.71 -4.45 -6.70
CA ALA A 69 -4.96 -4.40 -5.93
C ALA A 69 -5.76 -5.71 -6.04
N GLY A 70 -5.77 -6.36 -7.20
CA GLY A 70 -6.37 -7.67 -7.40
C GLY A 70 -5.73 -8.74 -6.52
N LYS A 71 -4.39 -8.79 -6.47
CA LYS A 71 -3.61 -9.76 -5.69
C LYS A 71 -3.64 -9.50 -4.18
N LEU A 72 -3.71 -8.23 -3.78
CA LEU A 72 -3.71 -7.85 -2.36
C LEU A 72 -4.96 -8.27 -1.58
N LYS A 73 -6.03 -8.70 -2.27
CA LYS A 73 -7.22 -9.26 -1.60
C LYS A 73 -6.87 -10.49 -0.75
N ASP A 74 -5.85 -11.24 -1.14
CA ASP A 74 -5.37 -12.43 -0.42
C ASP A 74 -4.31 -12.10 0.66
N PHE A 75 -3.99 -10.80 0.84
CA PHE A 75 -2.94 -10.33 1.74
C PHE A 75 -3.47 -9.79 3.06
N ILE A 76 -4.75 -10.00 3.38
CA ILE A 76 -5.30 -9.61 4.68
C ILE A 76 -4.50 -10.28 5.80
N GLY A 77 -4.08 -9.47 6.78
CA GLY A 77 -3.22 -9.90 7.89
C GLY A 77 -1.72 -9.86 7.59
N LYS A 78 -1.28 -9.59 6.35
CA LYS A 78 0.13 -9.37 6.01
C LYS A 78 0.60 -7.98 6.45
N SER A 79 1.86 -7.89 6.83
CA SER A 79 2.47 -6.62 7.20
C SER A 79 2.71 -5.73 5.98
N TYR A 80 2.79 -4.40 6.19
CA TYR A 80 3.10 -3.47 5.12
C TYR A 80 4.49 -3.72 4.50
N GLU A 81 5.46 -4.15 5.32
CA GLU A 81 6.78 -4.54 4.82
C GLU A 81 6.71 -5.75 3.87
N GLU A 82 5.93 -6.78 4.22
CA GLU A 82 5.70 -7.93 3.33
C GLU A 82 5.05 -7.49 2.02
N ILE A 83 4.05 -6.62 2.08
CA ILE A 83 3.36 -6.07 0.90
C ILE A 83 4.34 -5.35 -0.01
N LEU A 84 5.16 -4.45 0.54
CA LEU A 84 6.12 -3.66 -0.22
C LEU A 84 7.17 -4.54 -0.93
N ASN A 85 7.58 -5.64 -0.31
CA ASN A 85 8.62 -6.54 -0.81
C ASN A 85 8.09 -7.74 -1.62
N PHE A 86 6.76 -7.90 -1.73
CA PHE A 86 6.17 -9.03 -2.44
C PHE A 86 6.35 -8.92 -3.96
N ASP A 87 6.50 -10.06 -4.62
CA ASP A 87 6.68 -10.14 -6.06
C ASP A 87 5.33 -10.31 -6.78
N PHE A 88 4.78 -9.19 -7.28
CA PHE A 88 3.48 -9.11 -7.98
C PHE A 88 3.54 -9.41 -9.47
#